data_AF-A0A959E6X8-F1
#
_entry.id   AF-A0A959E6X8-F1
#
_cell.length_a   1.000
_cell.length_b   1.000
_cell.length_c   1.000
_cell.angle_alpha   90.00
_cell.angle_beta   90.00
_cell.angle_gamma   90.00
#
_symmetry.space_group_name_H-M   'P 1'
#
loop_
_entity.id
_entity.type
_entity.pdbx_description
1 polymer ?
#
loop_
_entity_poly.entity_id
_entity_poly.type
_entity_poly.pdbx_seq_one_letter_code
_entity_poly.pdbx_strand_id
1 'polypeptide(L)'
;NLLEGTITVNGETVPGTFLSEKESGELDFSQKGNTKFKAQIDDKEMEYDLTAKEVSAFSIGDRNFVKMTFSPSAKGKSEAGTHILEEIYSSDKINLYKYYPSSGALSDAKTEFAFRKAAEDTPVSLYDTRFLILKKGLADYFADCADLKAMCEGEGFELEQESLLKAARIYAEVCK
;
A
#
# COMPACT_ATOMS: atom_id res chain seq x y z
N ASN A 1 -12.81 5.73 16.33
CA ASN A 1 -11.73 6.72 16.51
C ASN A 1 -11.90 7.82 15.49
N LEU A 2 -11.73 9.08 15.91
CA LEU A 2 -11.70 10.25 15.01
C LEU A 2 -10.23 10.54 14.70
N LEU A 3 -9.85 10.53 13.42
CA LEU A 3 -8.49 10.81 12.98
C LEU A 3 -8.53 11.92 11.94
N GLU A 4 -7.75 12.97 12.14
CA GLU A 4 -7.61 14.03 11.14
C GLU A 4 -6.92 13.48 9.88
N GLY A 5 -7.28 14.05 8.73
CA GLY A 5 -6.71 13.62 7.48
C GLY A 5 -7.16 14.46 6.30
N THR A 6 -6.71 14.06 5.11
CA THR A 6 -7.06 14.72 3.86
C THR A 6 -7.42 13.69 2.81
N ILE A 7 -8.24 14.08 1.83
CA ILE A 7 -8.44 13.31 0.60
C ILE A 7 -8.07 14.20 -0.59
N THR A 8 -7.62 13.60 -1.69
CA THR A 8 -7.45 14.27 -2.98
C THR A 8 -8.56 13.83 -3.91
N VAL A 9 -9.45 14.74 -4.26
CA VAL A 9 -10.63 14.50 -5.10
C VAL A 9 -10.54 15.39 -6.33
N ASN A 10 -10.57 14.81 -7.52
CA ASN A 10 -10.42 15.55 -8.78
C ASN A 10 -9.17 16.46 -8.82
N GLY A 11 -8.12 16.09 -8.09
CA GLY A 11 -6.87 16.87 -7.98
C GLY A 11 -6.87 17.94 -6.88
N GLU A 12 -7.98 18.16 -6.18
CA GLU A 12 -8.09 19.09 -5.07
C GLU A 12 -7.97 18.38 -3.73
N THR A 13 -7.22 18.96 -2.80
CA THR A 13 -7.08 18.43 -1.43
C THR A 13 -8.19 18.96 -0.53
N VAL A 14 -8.98 18.05 0.03
CA VAL A 14 -10.07 18.33 0.97
C VAL A 14 -9.66 17.85 2.37
N PRO A 15 -9.54 18.76 3.37
CA PRO A 15 -9.29 18.38 4.75
C PRO A 15 -10.58 17.85 5.41
N GLY A 16 -10.43 16.96 6.39
CA GLY A 16 -11.57 16.40 7.11
C GLY A 16 -11.18 15.41 8.19
N THR A 17 -12.10 14.51 8.50
CA THR A 17 -11.93 13.55 9.59
C THR A 17 -12.32 12.15 9.13
N PHE A 18 -11.46 11.19 9.43
CA PHE A 18 -11.72 9.78 9.31
C PHE A 18 -12.43 9.26 10.56
N LEU A 19 -13.54 8.59 10.33
CA LEU A 19 -14.30 7.83 11.30
C LEU A 19 -14.00 6.36 11.08
N SER A 20 -13.31 5.74 12.04
CA SER A 20 -13.09 4.30 12.07
C SER A 20 -13.84 3.66 13.23
N GLU A 21 -14.50 2.51 13.01
CA GLU A 21 -15.12 1.74 14.09
C GLU A 21 -14.10 1.43 15.20
N LYS A 22 -14.51 1.54 16.46
CA LYS A 22 -13.60 1.22 17.58
C LYS A 22 -13.26 -0.27 17.54
N GLU A 23 -12.03 -0.61 17.88
CA GLU A 23 -11.52 -2.00 18.04
C GLU A 23 -11.28 -2.78 16.74
N SER A 24 -11.48 -2.21 15.55
CA SER A 24 -11.04 -2.86 14.31
C SER A 24 -9.51 -2.79 14.19
N GLY A 25 -8.84 -3.95 14.24
CA GLY A 25 -7.38 -4.04 14.10
C GLY A 25 -6.84 -3.58 12.74
N GLU A 26 -7.68 -3.47 11.72
CA GLU A 26 -7.31 -3.05 10.36
C GLU A 26 -8.34 -2.08 9.75
N LEU A 27 -7.86 -1.17 8.89
CA LEU A 27 -8.71 -0.26 8.11
C LEU A 27 -9.35 -1.03 6.94
N ASP A 28 -10.64 -0.86 6.76
CA ASP A 28 -11.42 -1.35 5.61
C ASP A 28 -12.09 -0.15 4.94
N PHE A 29 -11.64 0.15 3.71
CA PHE A 29 -12.12 1.26 2.89
C PHE A 29 -13.23 0.86 1.91
N SER A 30 -13.71 -0.39 1.96
CA SER A 30 -14.82 -0.81 1.10
C SER A 30 -16.12 -0.10 1.48
N GLN A 31 -17.13 -0.14 0.61
CA GLN A 31 -18.42 0.53 0.88
C GLN A 31 -19.14 0.05 2.15
N LYS A 32 -18.86 -1.19 2.59
CA LYS A 32 -19.34 -1.77 3.85
C LYS A 32 -18.24 -1.83 4.92
N GLY A 33 -17.10 -1.21 4.63
CA GLY A 33 -15.95 -1.17 5.48
C GLY A 33 -16.17 -0.30 6.71
N ASN A 34 -15.17 -0.32 7.57
CA ASN A 34 -15.21 0.32 8.88
C ASN A 34 -14.67 1.76 8.87
N THR A 35 -14.18 2.27 7.72
CA THR A 35 -13.50 3.56 7.63
C THR A 35 -14.22 4.50 6.66
N LYS A 36 -14.66 5.64 7.17
CA LYS A 36 -15.36 6.69 6.41
C LYS A 36 -14.63 8.02 6.52
N PHE A 37 -14.67 8.83 5.48
CA PHE A 37 -14.16 10.20 5.52
C PHE A 37 -15.31 11.21 5.46
N LYS A 38 -15.25 12.22 6.33
CA LYS A 38 -16.19 13.33 6.37
C LYS A 38 -15.46 14.66 6.31
N ALA A 39 -16.00 15.61 5.55
CA ALA A 39 -15.52 16.98 5.48
C ALA A 39 -16.68 17.97 5.64
N GLN A 40 -16.36 19.18 6.11
CA GLN A 40 -17.29 20.31 6.14
C GLN A 40 -17.01 21.19 4.92
N ILE A 41 -18.00 21.34 4.04
CA ILE A 41 -17.95 22.19 2.85
C ILE A 41 -19.20 23.05 2.85
N ASP A 42 -19.05 24.37 2.83
CA ASP A 42 -20.15 25.34 2.85
C ASP A 42 -21.17 25.07 3.98
N ASP A 43 -20.67 24.83 5.20
CA ASP A 43 -21.44 24.48 6.40
C ASP A 43 -22.31 23.20 6.29
N LYS A 44 -21.98 22.33 5.32
CA LYS A 44 -22.60 21.02 5.15
C LYS A 44 -21.59 19.91 5.37
N GLU A 45 -22.01 18.90 6.14
CA GLU A 45 -21.27 17.66 6.28
C GLU A 45 -21.41 16.84 4.98
N MET A 46 -20.27 16.54 4.36
CA MET A 46 -20.15 15.68 3.19
C MET A 46 -19.41 14.40 3.57
N GLU A 47 -19.95 13.25 3.17
CA GLU A 47 -19.29 11.94 3.32
C GLU A 47 -18.74 11.49 1.96
N TYR A 48 -17.51 10.99 1.94
CA TYR A 48 -16.83 10.56 0.72
C TYR A 48 -16.61 9.05 0.70
N ASP A 49 -16.92 8.42 -0.44
CA ASP A 49 -16.53 7.03 -0.73
C ASP A 49 -15.08 7.01 -1.22
N LEU A 50 -14.17 6.46 -0.41
CA LEU A 50 -12.73 6.39 -0.71
C LEU A 50 -12.44 5.48 -1.92
N THR A 51 -13.38 4.59 -2.28
CA THR A 51 -13.28 3.76 -3.48
C THR A 51 -13.68 4.50 -4.75
N ALA A 52 -14.37 5.64 -4.65
CA ALA A 52 -14.87 6.42 -5.78
C ALA A 52 -13.73 6.91 -6.69
N LYS A 53 -13.94 6.86 -8.01
CA LYS A 53 -12.89 7.04 -9.03
C LYS A 53 -12.19 8.40 -8.94
N GLU A 54 -12.92 9.41 -8.52
CA GLU A 54 -12.47 10.79 -8.33
C GLU A 54 -11.48 10.95 -7.16
N VAL A 55 -11.52 10.05 -6.18
CA VAL A 55 -10.53 10.00 -5.09
C VAL A 55 -9.27 9.33 -5.64
N SER A 56 -8.14 10.04 -5.62
CA SER A 56 -6.84 9.56 -6.11
C SER A 56 -5.84 9.25 -4.99
N ALA A 57 -5.93 9.91 -3.84
CA ALA A 57 -5.06 9.71 -2.69
C ALA A 57 -5.74 10.22 -1.41
N PHE A 58 -5.26 9.79 -0.25
CA PHE A 58 -5.70 10.31 1.03
C PHE A 58 -4.66 10.06 2.13
N SER A 59 -4.74 10.80 3.23
CA SER A 59 -3.88 10.64 4.40
C SER A 59 -4.69 10.54 5.69
N ILE A 60 -4.23 9.70 6.62
CA ILE A 60 -4.82 9.51 7.94
C ILE A 60 -3.70 9.62 8.98
N GLY A 61 -3.62 10.76 9.68
CA GLY A 61 -2.42 11.11 10.43
C GLY A 61 -1.19 11.08 9.53
N ASP A 62 -0.16 10.33 9.91
CA ASP A 62 1.10 10.19 9.15
C ASP A 62 1.06 9.13 8.03
N ARG A 63 -0.05 8.41 7.89
CA ARG A 63 -0.19 7.32 6.91
C ARG A 63 -0.71 7.88 5.59
N ASN A 64 -0.04 7.54 4.51
CA ASN A 64 -0.40 7.99 3.16
C ASN A 64 -0.95 6.82 2.34
N PHE A 65 -2.02 7.07 1.62
CA PHE A 65 -2.70 6.10 0.77
C PHE A 65 -2.86 6.67 -0.63
N VAL A 66 -2.60 5.84 -1.62
CA VAL A 66 -2.62 6.20 -3.03
C VAL A 66 -3.46 5.19 -3.80
N LYS A 67 -4.22 5.70 -4.78
CA LYS A 67 -4.93 4.86 -5.73
C LYS A 67 -4.14 4.74 -7.02
N MET A 68 -3.72 3.52 -7.32
CA MET A 68 -2.89 3.25 -8.50
C MET A 68 -3.18 1.87 -9.07
N THR A 69 -2.68 1.65 -10.29
CA THR A 69 -2.76 0.36 -10.96
C THR A 69 -1.94 -0.68 -10.19
N PHE A 70 -2.57 -1.79 -9.81
CA PHE A 70 -1.94 -2.89 -9.10
C PHE A 70 -2.61 -4.21 -9.48
N SER A 71 -1.87 -5.32 -9.42
CA SER A 71 -2.38 -6.68 -9.66
C SER A 71 -2.19 -7.54 -8.40
N PRO A 72 -3.20 -7.62 -7.52
CA PRO A 72 -3.14 -8.46 -6.34
C PRO A 72 -2.93 -9.93 -6.69
N SER A 73 -2.13 -10.63 -5.89
CA SER A 73 -1.79 -12.04 -6.10
C SER A 73 -2.01 -12.93 -4.87
N ALA A 74 -2.39 -12.38 -3.71
CA ALA A 74 -2.58 -13.15 -2.47
C ALA A 74 -3.67 -14.24 -2.57
N LYS A 75 -4.65 -14.10 -3.48
CA LYS A 75 -5.71 -15.09 -3.76
C LYS A 75 -5.57 -15.73 -5.16
N GLY A 76 -4.37 -15.68 -5.74
CA GLY A 76 -4.14 -15.95 -7.16
C GLY A 76 -4.09 -14.65 -7.94
N LYS A 77 -3.28 -14.65 -9.01
CA LYS A 77 -3.03 -13.45 -9.83
C LYS A 77 -4.33 -12.93 -10.41
N SER A 78 -4.72 -11.75 -9.94
CA SER A 78 -5.90 -11.03 -10.41
C SER A 78 -5.53 -10.06 -11.53
N GLU A 79 -6.52 -9.62 -12.30
CA GLU A 79 -6.34 -8.57 -13.31
C GLU A 79 -5.84 -7.27 -12.68
N ALA A 80 -5.09 -6.49 -13.45
CA ALA A 80 -4.67 -5.16 -13.03
C ALA A 80 -5.90 -4.24 -12.90
N GLY A 81 -6.00 -3.57 -11.75
CA GLY A 81 -7.07 -2.61 -11.47
C GLY A 81 -6.55 -1.42 -10.68
N THR A 82 -7.39 -0.40 -10.50
CA THR A 82 -7.08 0.71 -9.59
C THR A 82 -7.42 0.30 -8.17
N HIS A 83 -6.39 0.22 -7.32
CA HIS A 83 -6.48 -0.26 -5.94
C HIS A 83 -5.97 0.78 -4.95
N ILE A 84 -6.36 0.64 -3.69
CA ILE A 84 -5.85 1.47 -2.59
C ILE A 84 -4.61 0.79 -2.01
N LEU A 85 -3.51 1.52 -1.98
CA LEU A 85 -2.25 1.07 -1.39
C LEU A 85 -1.77 2.11 -0.37
N GLU A 86 -1.41 1.66 0.82
CA GLU A 86 -0.70 2.47 1.81
C GLU A 86 0.78 2.53 1.45
N GLU A 87 1.37 3.73 1.46
CA GLU A 87 2.79 3.95 1.29
C GLU A 87 3.51 3.74 2.63
N ILE A 88 4.08 2.55 2.81
CA ILE A 88 4.88 2.21 4.00
C ILE A 88 6.27 2.85 3.94
N TYR A 89 6.82 2.95 2.72
CA TYR A 89 8.09 3.61 2.45
C TYR A 89 8.08 4.21 1.05
N SER A 90 8.68 5.39 0.91
CA SER A 90 8.80 6.09 -0.35
C SER A 90 10.18 6.71 -0.50
N SER A 91 10.81 6.48 -1.64
CA SER A 91 12.06 7.11 -2.08
C SER A 91 12.01 7.30 -3.60
N ASP A 92 13.00 8.01 -4.15
CA ASP A 92 13.18 8.16 -5.60
C ASP A 92 13.57 6.84 -6.29
N LYS A 93 14.12 5.86 -5.56
CA LYS A 93 14.59 4.57 -6.10
C LYS A 93 13.59 3.44 -5.94
N ILE A 94 12.87 3.39 -4.81
CA ILE A 94 11.94 2.32 -4.48
C ILE A 94 10.82 2.80 -3.55
N ASN A 95 9.66 2.20 -3.73
CA ASN A 95 8.50 2.32 -2.85
C ASN A 95 8.13 0.94 -2.28
N LEU A 96 7.71 0.91 -1.01
CA LEU A 96 7.06 -0.24 -0.39
C LEU A 96 5.61 0.12 -0.08
N TYR A 97 4.70 -0.73 -0.56
CA TYR A 97 3.27 -0.55 -0.39
C TYR A 97 2.64 -1.69 0.41
N LYS A 98 1.55 -1.38 1.10
CA LYS A 98 0.63 -2.34 1.70
C LYS A 98 -0.75 -2.20 1.03
N TYR A 99 -1.25 -3.27 0.44
CA TYR A 99 -2.52 -3.29 -0.28
C TYR A 99 -3.72 -3.37 0.65
N TYR A 100 -4.72 -2.53 0.36
CA TYR A 100 -6.04 -2.52 0.99
C TYR A 100 -7.12 -2.78 -0.07
N PRO A 101 -7.85 -3.91 0.00
CA PRO A 101 -8.88 -4.23 -0.98
C PRO A 101 -10.08 -3.30 -0.89
N SER A 102 -10.64 -2.96 -2.06
CA SER A 102 -11.81 -2.11 -2.21
C SER A 102 -13.15 -2.84 -2.05
N SER A 103 -13.14 -4.18 -2.03
CA SER A 103 -14.35 -5.02 -1.93
C SER A 103 -14.24 -6.03 -0.80
N GLY A 104 -14.82 -5.69 0.36
CA GLY A 104 -14.99 -6.55 1.53
C GLY A 104 -13.73 -6.81 2.33
N ALA A 105 -13.92 -7.15 3.61
CA ALA A 105 -12.87 -7.65 4.47
C ALA A 105 -12.16 -8.83 3.80
N LEU A 106 -10.83 -8.82 3.81
CA LEU A 106 -10.01 -10.01 3.59
C LEU A 106 -10.41 -10.99 4.68
N SER A 107 -11.41 -11.82 4.41
CA SER A 107 -12.13 -12.54 5.45
C SER A 107 -11.32 -13.54 6.26
N ASP A 108 -10.03 -13.75 6.01
CA ASP A 108 -9.14 -14.57 6.86
C ASP A 108 -7.64 -14.23 6.63
N ALA A 109 -7.29 -12.94 6.76
CA ALA A 109 -5.95 -12.38 6.59
C ALA A 109 -5.37 -12.45 5.17
N LYS A 110 -4.86 -11.31 4.70
CA LYS A 110 -3.61 -11.13 3.94
C LYS A 110 -3.60 -9.73 3.36
N THR A 111 -3.18 -8.78 4.18
CA THR A 111 -2.60 -7.55 3.65
C THR A 111 -1.43 -7.95 2.76
N GLU A 112 -1.43 -7.48 1.53
CA GLU A 112 -0.43 -7.86 0.54
C GLU A 112 0.59 -6.75 0.38
N PHE A 113 1.87 -7.09 0.49
CA PHE A 113 2.94 -6.12 0.29
C PHE A 113 3.40 -6.12 -1.17
N ALA A 114 3.85 -4.96 -1.63
CA ALA A 114 4.37 -4.79 -2.98
C ALA A 114 5.55 -3.83 -2.99
N PHE A 115 6.57 -4.13 -3.79
CA PHE A 115 7.63 -3.19 -4.11
C PHE A 115 7.36 -2.54 -5.46
N ARG A 116 7.81 -1.29 -5.63
CA ARG A 116 7.93 -0.66 -6.95
C ARG A 116 9.27 0.03 -7.03
N LYS A 117 10.16 -0.44 -7.90
CA LYS A 117 11.38 0.28 -8.26
C LYS A 117 11.04 1.46 -9.16
N ALA A 118 11.91 2.47 -9.21
CA ALA A 118 11.71 3.67 -10.03
C ALA A 118 11.49 3.38 -11.53
N ALA A 119 12.08 2.30 -12.04
CA ALA A 119 11.94 1.87 -13.44
C ALA A 119 10.66 1.06 -13.72
N GLU A 120 9.85 0.75 -12.70
CA GLU A 120 8.64 -0.05 -12.83
C GLU A 120 7.39 0.84 -12.89
N ASP A 121 6.54 0.61 -13.89
CA ASP A 121 5.29 1.37 -14.06
C ASP A 121 4.27 1.08 -12.95
N THR A 122 4.26 -0.15 -12.42
CA THR A 122 3.31 -0.59 -11.41
C THR A 122 3.99 -1.40 -10.30
N PRO A 123 3.45 -1.38 -9.06
CA PRO A 123 3.98 -2.20 -7.98
C PRO A 123 3.86 -3.69 -8.27
N VAL A 124 4.88 -4.45 -7.88
CA VAL A 124 4.94 -5.90 -7.97
C VAL A 124 4.58 -6.50 -6.62
N SER A 125 3.51 -7.29 -6.62
CA SER A 125 3.08 -8.09 -5.48
C SER A 125 4.16 -9.04 -5.00
N LEU A 126 4.40 -9.10 -3.69
CA LEU A 126 5.23 -10.13 -3.04
C LEU A 126 4.55 -11.51 -2.94
N TYR A 127 3.32 -11.63 -3.42
CA TYR A 127 2.60 -12.88 -3.64
C TYR A 127 2.60 -13.31 -5.12
N ASP A 128 3.22 -12.54 -6.03
CA ASP A 128 3.42 -12.96 -7.42
C ASP A 128 4.27 -14.24 -7.47
N THR A 129 4.11 -15.05 -8.52
CA THR A 129 4.77 -16.36 -8.63
C THR A 129 6.30 -16.27 -8.61
N ARG A 130 6.87 -15.11 -8.96
CA ARG A 130 8.31 -14.86 -8.83
C ARG A 130 8.82 -14.95 -7.38
N PHE A 131 7.95 -14.74 -6.39
CA PHE A 131 8.26 -14.78 -4.96
C PHE A 131 7.79 -16.06 -4.26
N LEU A 132 7.42 -17.12 -5.00
CA LEU A 132 7.06 -18.43 -4.42
C LEU A 132 8.12 -18.96 -3.46
N ILE A 133 9.39 -18.74 -3.80
CA ILE A 133 10.52 -18.90 -2.89
C ILE A 133 11.00 -17.49 -2.56
N LEU A 134 10.44 -16.88 -1.52
CA LEU A 134 10.62 -15.46 -1.19
C LEU A 134 12.09 -15.03 -1.24
N LYS A 135 12.97 -15.81 -0.62
CA LYS A 135 14.41 -15.60 -0.59
C LYS A 135 15.02 -15.43 -1.99
N LYS A 136 14.72 -16.37 -2.88
CA LYS A 136 15.20 -16.36 -4.27
C LYS A 136 14.53 -15.25 -5.07
N GLY A 137 13.22 -15.09 -4.91
CA GLY A 137 12.46 -14.05 -5.61
C GLY A 137 12.94 -12.64 -5.29
N LEU A 138 13.24 -12.35 -4.02
CA LEU A 138 13.82 -11.08 -3.59
C LEU A 138 15.24 -10.89 -4.11
N ALA A 139 16.08 -11.93 -4.08
CA ALA A 139 17.43 -11.88 -4.65
C ALA A 139 17.41 -11.58 -6.16
N ASP A 140 16.48 -12.21 -6.89
CA ASP A 140 16.28 -11.96 -8.33
C ASP A 140 15.69 -10.56 -8.58
N TYR A 141 14.73 -10.12 -7.75
CA TYR A 141 14.14 -8.78 -7.83
C TYR A 141 15.19 -7.69 -7.60
N PHE A 142 16.08 -7.86 -6.63
CA PHE A 142 17.18 -6.94 -6.28
C PHE A 142 18.52 -7.28 -6.96
N ALA A 143 18.50 -7.99 -8.09
CA ALA A 143 19.73 -8.46 -8.75
C ALA A 143 20.64 -7.34 -9.27
N ASP A 144 20.10 -6.14 -9.43
CA ASP A 144 20.82 -4.90 -9.74
C ASP A 144 21.63 -4.33 -8.56
N CYS A 145 21.45 -4.86 -7.36
CA CYS A 145 22.22 -4.49 -6.18
C CYS A 145 22.88 -5.70 -5.54
N ALA A 146 24.18 -5.90 -5.82
CA ALA A 146 24.93 -7.07 -5.40
C ALA A 146 24.89 -7.32 -3.89
N ASP A 147 25.01 -6.27 -3.07
CA ASP A 147 24.99 -6.38 -1.61
C ASP A 147 23.61 -6.81 -1.10
N LEU A 148 22.54 -6.15 -1.57
CA LEU A 148 21.18 -6.50 -1.16
C LEU A 148 20.79 -7.89 -1.66
N LYS A 149 21.20 -8.26 -2.88
CA LYS A 149 21.04 -9.62 -3.40
C LYS A 149 21.70 -10.65 -2.49
N ALA A 150 22.95 -10.43 -2.08
CA ALA A 150 23.67 -11.32 -1.16
C ALA A 150 22.98 -11.40 0.21
N MET A 151 22.42 -10.30 0.71
CA MET A 151 21.61 -10.30 1.95
C MET A 151 20.34 -11.13 1.79
N CYS A 152 19.63 -11.00 0.65
CA CYS A 152 18.50 -11.85 0.32
C CYS A 152 18.92 -13.33 0.25
N GLU A 153 20.07 -13.66 -0.35
CA GLU A 153 20.59 -15.03 -0.46
C GLU A 153 21.20 -15.60 0.84
N GLY A 154 21.47 -14.75 1.84
CA GLY A 154 22.00 -15.13 3.15
C GLY A 154 20.88 -15.43 4.16
N GLU A 155 20.71 -14.56 5.15
CA GLU A 155 19.65 -14.66 6.16
C GLU A 155 18.25 -14.44 5.55
N GLY A 156 18.17 -13.68 4.46
CA GLY A 156 16.91 -13.37 3.78
C GLY A 156 16.10 -12.30 4.49
N PHE A 157 14.93 -12.02 3.92
CA PHE A 157 13.91 -11.16 4.51
C PHE A 157 12.61 -11.93 4.63
N GLU A 158 11.79 -11.55 5.59
CA GLU A 158 10.50 -12.16 5.88
C GLU A 158 9.38 -11.33 5.26
N LEU A 159 8.22 -11.96 5.07
CA LEU A 159 7.03 -11.29 4.52
C LEU A 159 6.29 -10.50 5.62
N GLU A 160 7.04 -9.65 6.31
CA GLU A 160 6.59 -8.81 7.42
C GLU A 160 7.00 -7.37 7.19
N GLN A 161 6.18 -6.42 7.62
CA GLN A 161 6.37 -5.00 7.31
C GLN A 161 7.76 -4.48 7.69
N GLU A 162 8.26 -4.80 8.89
CA GLU A 162 9.57 -4.34 9.36
C GLU A 162 10.73 -4.90 8.53
N SER A 163 10.65 -6.19 8.18
CA SER A 163 11.66 -6.86 7.36
C SER A 163 11.71 -6.27 5.94
N LEU A 164 10.53 -6.06 5.34
CA LEU A 164 10.42 -5.46 4.01
C LEU A 164 10.82 -3.99 3.99
N LEU A 165 10.49 -3.23 5.04
CA LEU A 165 10.93 -1.85 5.21
C LEU A 165 12.45 -1.75 5.28
N LYS A 166 13.10 -2.68 5.99
CA LYS A 166 14.57 -2.77 6.03
C LYS A 166 15.14 -3.01 4.63
N ALA A 167 14.56 -3.93 3.85
CA ALA A 167 15.00 -4.18 2.47
C ALA A 167 14.85 -2.93 1.59
N ALA A 168 13.72 -2.22 1.67
CA ALA A 168 13.48 -0.98 0.92
C ALA A 168 14.50 0.11 1.25
N ARG A 169 14.80 0.30 2.54
CA ARG A 169 15.79 1.29 3.00
C ARG A 169 17.20 0.96 2.52
N ILE A 170 17.61 -0.30 2.63
CA ILE A 170 18.91 -0.74 2.10
C ILE A 170 18.99 -0.47 0.60
N TYR A 171 17.93 -0.79 -0.15
CA TYR A 171 17.91 -0.50 -1.58
C TYR A 171 18.05 0.99 -1.89
N ALA A 172 17.30 1.83 -1.18
CA ALA A 172 17.33 3.28 -1.37
C ALA A 172 18.70 3.90 -1.03
N GLU A 173 19.31 3.46 0.07
CA GLU A 173 20.50 4.10 0.65
C GLU A 173 21.83 3.54 0.13
N VAL A 174 21.88 2.24 -0.18
CA VAL A 174 23.13 1.54 -0.51
C VAL A 174 23.29 1.30 -2.01
N CYS A 175 22.19 0.99 -2.70
CA CYS A 175 22.23 0.63 -4.12
C CYS A 175 22.30 1.89 -4.99
N LYS A 176 23.21 1.90 -5.98
CA LYS A 176 23.43 3.03 -6.88
C LYS A 176 22.62 2.92 -8.16
#